data_AF-A0A975X254-F1
#
_entry.id   AF-A0A975X254-F1
#
_cell.length_a   1.000
_cell.length_b   1.000
_cell.length_c   1.000
_cell.angle_alpha   90.00
_cell.angle_beta   90.00
_cell.angle_gamma   90.00
#
_symmetry.space_group_name_H-M   'P 1'
#
loop_
_entity.id
_entity.type
_entity.pdbx_description
1 polymer ?
#
loop_
_entity_poly.entity_id
_entity_poly.type
_entity_poly.pdbx_seq_one_letter_code
_entity_poly.pdbx_strand_id
1 'polypeptide(L)'
;MKFPVAGLALAGLLGAAGANAAPAATPAATPASAPAGRPAAPVAARAQAENSALSPLLAMLEIGNPLPALPDCADKRTPDGRDVTGFCVELKGDGLMRQVGVPRAQRPAFMDGPYVVAFVDRNALVGLVVPTAGANSQQAAADSISALYGKPFRQEQEDMPDKSGKTVKTLHAGWMHKPLTVELYAMPEDPSTGTIEMLLPQARALMADKDAEVDKQLNPASAPAARSGKTAAARPAPKAAPKPEKPGSW
;
A
#
# COMPACT_ATOMS: atom_id res chain seq x y z
N MET A 1 -4.23 53.96 -25.47
CA MET A 1 -3.99 55.25 -24.78
C MET A 1 -3.25 54.98 -23.48
N LYS A 2 -2.33 55.87 -23.09
CA LYS A 2 -1.66 56.08 -21.78
C LYS A 2 -1.70 54.95 -20.71
N PHE A 3 -0.52 54.45 -20.35
CA PHE A 3 -0.22 53.85 -19.03
C PHE A 3 0.07 54.94 -17.98
N PRO A 4 -0.17 54.69 -16.68
CA PRO A 4 0.47 55.42 -15.59
C PRO A 4 1.55 54.57 -14.86
N VAL A 5 2.66 55.22 -14.50
CA VAL A 5 3.72 54.69 -13.61
C VAL A 5 3.86 55.63 -12.43
N ALA A 6 3.80 55.11 -11.21
CA ALA A 6 4.37 55.64 -9.97
C ALA A 6 4.15 54.58 -8.86
N GLY A 7 5.09 54.21 -7.99
CA GLY A 7 6.44 54.73 -7.79
C GLY A 7 6.51 55.67 -6.58
N LEU A 8 6.69 55.11 -5.38
CA LEU A 8 7.10 55.84 -4.17
C LEU A 8 7.69 54.86 -3.16
N ALA A 9 8.95 55.07 -2.80
CA ALA A 9 9.63 54.40 -1.69
C ALA A 9 9.77 55.39 -0.53
N LEU A 10 9.79 54.89 0.71
CA LEU A 10 10.21 55.66 1.88
C LEU A 10 10.87 54.74 2.89
N ALA A 11 11.99 55.21 3.45
CA ALA A 11 12.88 54.48 4.33
C ALA A 11 12.88 55.08 5.74
N GLY A 12 13.41 54.31 6.71
CA GLY A 12 13.58 54.72 8.11
C GLY A 12 12.92 53.73 9.08
N LEU A 13 13.47 53.44 10.26
CA LEU A 13 14.72 53.92 10.87
C LEU A 13 15.27 52.85 11.85
N LEU A 14 16.57 52.94 12.18
CA LEU A 14 17.23 52.04 13.16
C LEU A 14 17.03 52.48 14.61
N GLY A 15 17.21 51.52 15.54
CA GLY A 15 17.63 51.76 16.93
C GLY A 15 16.73 51.11 17.98
N ALA A 16 17.20 50.73 19.17
CA ALA A 16 18.57 50.50 19.66
C ALA A 16 18.49 49.60 20.92
N ALA A 17 19.60 49.04 21.37
CA ALA A 17 19.62 48.08 22.50
C ALA A 17 19.30 48.72 23.87
N GLY A 18 18.77 47.91 24.78
CA GLY A 18 18.62 48.24 26.19
C GLY A 18 18.40 46.98 27.05
N ALA A 19 19.39 46.61 27.85
CA ALA A 19 19.27 45.55 28.86
C ALA A 19 19.04 46.19 30.23
N ASN A 20 18.25 45.57 31.12
CA ASN A 20 18.47 45.63 32.57
C ASN A 20 17.61 44.65 33.40
N ALA A 21 18.28 44.04 34.38
CA ALA A 21 17.83 43.59 35.71
C ALA A 21 16.53 42.77 35.93
N ALA A 22 16.71 41.62 36.61
CA ALA A 22 15.71 40.99 37.49
C ALA A 22 15.75 41.63 38.89
N PRO A 23 14.77 41.42 39.80
CA PRO A 23 14.81 40.21 40.65
C PRO A 23 13.45 39.66 41.19
N ALA A 24 13.56 38.55 41.94
CA ALA A 24 12.65 38.03 42.99
C ALA A 24 11.36 37.25 42.59
N ALA A 25 10.90 36.42 43.53
CA ALA A 25 9.69 35.56 43.46
C ALA A 25 8.91 35.69 44.81
N THR A 26 7.90 34.92 45.22
CA THR A 26 7.39 33.55 44.94
C THR A 26 5.96 33.47 45.58
N PRO A 27 5.22 32.33 45.75
CA PRO A 27 5.38 30.93 45.29
C PRO A 27 4.11 30.28 44.66
N ALA A 28 4.32 29.04 44.16
CA ALA A 28 3.40 27.89 44.14
C ALA A 28 1.88 28.04 43.88
N ALA A 29 1.44 27.46 42.75
CA ALA A 29 0.16 26.75 42.65
C ALA A 29 0.35 25.43 41.90
N THR A 30 0.11 24.29 42.57
CA THR A 30 0.11 22.95 41.97
C THR A 30 -1.21 22.65 41.27
N PRO A 31 -1.20 22.12 40.04
CA PRO A 31 -2.26 21.25 39.54
C PRO A 31 -1.94 19.79 39.86
N ALA A 32 -2.97 19.02 40.19
CA ALA A 32 -2.85 17.63 40.60
C ALA A 32 -2.38 16.69 39.47
N SER A 33 -1.77 15.58 39.86
CA SER A 33 -1.44 14.46 38.97
C SER A 33 -2.71 13.85 38.35
N ALA A 34 -2.69 13.65 37.04
CA ALA A 34 -3.64 12.81 36.30
C ALA A 34 -2.85 11.75 35.50
N PRO A 35 -3.46 10.61 35.13
CA PRO A 35 -2.75 9.34 35.09
C PRO A 35 -1.87 9.11 33.86
N ALA A 36 -0.91 8.20 34.01
CA ALA A 36 -0.08 7.71 32.92
C ALA A 36 -0.92 7.03 31.81
N GLY A 37 -0.77 7.47 30.56
CA GLY A 37 -1.50 6.91 29.43
C GLY A 37 -0.87 7.27 28.08
N ARG A 38 -0.30 6.25 27.41
CA ARG A 38 0.37 6.25 26.10
C ARG A 38 1.59 7.18 25.94
N PRO A 39 2.70 6.71 25.32
CA PRO A 39 3.70 7.61 24.79
C PRO A 39 3.08 8.43 23.66
N ALA A 40 3.11 9.75 23.78
CA ALA A 40 2.69 10.62 22.69
C ALA A 40 3.66 10.46 21.51
N ALA A 41 3.15 10.08 20.33
CA ALA A 41 3.90 10.22 19.09
C ALA A 41 4.34 11.70 18.95
N PRO A 42 5.58 11.97 18.47
CA PRO A 42 6.12 13.32 18.46
C PRO A 42 5.20 14.27 17.68
N VAL A 43 5.01 15.48 18.21
CA VAL A 43 4.02 16.47 17.69
C VAL A 43 4.20 16.73 16.20
N ALA A 44 5.45 16.68 15.71
CA ALA A 44 5.78 16.77 14.28
C ALA A 44 5.06 15.69 13.44
N ALA A 45 5.03 14.43 13.87
CA ALA A 45 4.39 13.33 13.14
C ALA A 45 2.86 13.47 13.09
N ARG A 46 2.24 14.06 14.11
CA ARG A 46 0.79 14.36 14.11
C ARG A 46 0.45 15.52 13.17
N ALA A 47 1.18 16.63 13.26
CA ALA A 47 0.98 17.77 12.36
C ALA A 47 1.31 17.43 10.89
N GLN A 48 2.25 16.51 10.66
CA GLN A 48 2.55 15.95 9.34
C GLN A 48 1.39 15.09 8.82
N ALA A 49 0.85 14.19 9.63
CA ALA A 49 -0.33 13.40 9.27
C ALA A 49 -1.57 14.26 8.95
N GLU A 50 -1.85 15.32 9.70
CA GLU A 50 -3.02 16.19 9.46
C GLU A 50 -3.05 16.85 8.07
N ASN A 51 -1.90 16.94 7.38
CA ASN A 51 -1.80 17.47 6.01
C ASN A 51 -1.89 16.39 4.90
N SER A 52 -2.00 15.11 5.24
CA SER A 52 -2.08 14.02 4.27
C SER A 52 -3.53 13.69 3.89
N ALA A 53 -3.81 13.59 2.59
CA ALA A 53 -5.12 13.16 2.10
C ALA A 53 -5.42 11.67 2.38
N LEU A 54 -4.42 10.86 2.75
CA LEU A 54 -4.61 9.49 3.24
C LEU A 54 -5.14 9.43 4.68
N SER A 55 -5.01 10.51 5.48
CA SER A 55 -5.28 10.46 6.92
C SER A 55 -6.72 10.14 7.31
N PRO A 56 -7.79 10.59 6.62
CA PRO A 56 -9.16 10.13 6.90
C PRO A 56 -9.32 8.61 6.76
N LEU A 57 -8.63 8.03 5.77
CA LEU A 57 -8.66 6.59 5.49
C LEU A 57 -7.84 5.80 6.52
N LEU A 58 -6.63 6.26 6.85
CA LEU A 58 -5.76 5.60 7.84
C LEU A 58 -6.23 5.78 9.29
N ALA A 59 -7.00 6.84 9.60
CA ALA A 59 -7.65 7.01 10.90
C ALA A 59 -8.72 5.94 11.17
N MET A 60 -9.29 5.33 10.12
CA MET A 60 -10.22 4.22 10.22
C MET A 60 -9.56 2.85 9.97
N LEU A 61 -8.57 2.79 9.07
CA LEU A 61 -7.87 1.58 8.64
C LEU A 61 -6.40 1.60 9.09
N GLU A 62 -6.17 1.61 10.41
CA GLU A 62 -4.83 1.69 11.00
C GLU A 62 -4.08 0.36 10.87
N ILE A 63 -3.14 0.28 9.93
CA ILE A 63 -2.34 -0.92 9.65
C ILE A 63 -1.56 -1.35 10.90
N GLY A 64 -1.56 -2.64 11.20
CA GLY A 64 -1.01 -3.24 12.42
C GLY A 64 -2.01 -3.41 13.55
N ASN A 65 -3.19 -2.79 13.47
CA ASN A 65 -4.29 -2.97 14.43
C ASN A 65 -5.35 -3.95 13.90
N PRO A 66 -6.28 -4.42 14.74
CA PRO A 66 -7.44 -5.17 14.27
C PRO A 66 -8.23 -4.41 13.20
N LEU A 67 -8.70 -5.08 12.16
CA LEU A 67 -9.65 -4.48 11.21
C LEU A 67 -10.92 -4.09 12.00
N PRO A 68 -11.41 -2.84 11.90
CA PRO A 68 -12.65 -2.46 12.58
C PRO A 68 -13.84 -3.28 12.09
N ALA A 69 -14.85 -3.44 12.94
CA ALA A 69 -16.12 -4.04 12.53
C ALA A 69 -16.84 -3.10 11.56
N LEU A 70 -16.83 -3.46 10.27
CA LEU A 70 -17.48 -2.71 9.19
C LEU A 70 -18.78 -3.41 8.75
N PRO A 71 -19.84 -2.65 8.41
CA PRO A 71 -21.07 -3.19 7.81
C PRO A 71 -20.83 -3.66 6.38
N ASP A 72 -21.78 -4.41 5.81
CA ASP A 72 -21.77 -4.76 4.39
C ASP A 72 -21.88 -3.49 3.51
N CYS A 73 -21.16 -3.46 2.39
CA CYS A 73 -21.25 -2.34 1.45
C CYS A 73 -22.58 -2.27 0.70
N ALA A 74 -23.34 -3.35 0.59
CA ALA A 74 -24.72 -3.30 0.07
C ALA A 74 -25.58 -2.31 0.88
N ASP A 75 -25.47 -2.33 2.20
CA ASP A 75 -26.25 -1.47 3.12
C ASP A 75 -25.74 -0.02 3.19
N LYS A 76 -24.54 0.25 2.67
CA LYS A 76 -23.90 1.59 2.68
C LYS A 76 -23.77 2.23 1.30
N ARG A 77 -24.14 1.54 0.23
CA ARG A 77 -24.08 2.05 -1.14
C ARG A 77 -25.09 3.17 -1.37
N THR A 78 -24.74 4.14 -2.21
CA THR A 78 -25.67 5.21 -2.64
C THR A 78 -26.79 4.64 -3.53
N PRO A 79 -27.96 5.31 -3.65
CA PRO A 79 -29.08 4.79 -4.45
C PRO A 79 -28.77 4.55 -5.94
N ASP A 80 -27.78 5.25 -6.51
CA ASP A 80 -27.29 5.07 -7.88
C ASP A 80 -26.21 3.98 -8.02
N GLY A 81 -25.79 3.37 -6.91
CA GLY A 81 -24.88 2.23 -6.87
C GLY A 81 -23.38 2.56 -6.88
N ARG A 82 -23.00 3.83 -7.11
CA ARG A 82 -21.64 4.20 -7.55
C ARG A 82 -20.66 4.53 -6.43
N ASP A 83 -21.12 5.12 -5.34
CA ASP A 83 -20.31 5.49 -4.18
C ASP A 83 -20.83 4.77 -2.92
N VAL A 84 -20.09 4.86 -1.82
CA VAL A 84 -20.56 4.44 -0.49
C VAL A 84 -20.71 5.66 0.43
N THR A 85 -21.68 5.58 1.34
CA THR A 85 -22.07 6.63 2.29
C THR A 85 -21.30 6.58 3.60
N GLY A 86 -20.69 5.43 3.92
CA GLY A 86 -19.82 5.21 5.07
C GLY A 86 -18.81 4.11 4.76
N PHE A 87 -17.84 3.89 5.66
CA PHE A 87 -16.95 2.73 5.53
C PHE A 87 -17.74 1.43 5.68
N CYS A 88 -17.38 0.45 4.86
CA CYS A 88 -18.05 -0.84 4.73
C CYS A 88 -17.07 -1.89 4.17
N VAL A 89 -17.43 -3.17 4.23
CA VAL A 89 -16.61 -4.26 3.68
C VAL A 89 -17.42 -5.10 2.69
N GLU A 90 -16.80 -5.44 1.57
CA GLU A 90 -17.26 -6.50 0.66
C GLU A 90 -16.36 -7.72 0.82
N LEU A 91 -16.97 -8.89 1.03
CA LEU A 91 -16.28 -10.18 1.10
C LEU A 91 -15.89 -10.72 -0.29
N LYS A 92 -15.50 -9.82 -1.22
CA LYS A 92 -14.92 -10.17 -2.52
C LYS A 92 -13.44 -10.51 -2.35
N GLY A 93 -13.17 -11.74 -1.93
CA GLY A 93 -11.83 -12.28 -1.71
C GLY A 93 -11.86 -13.63 -1.01
N ASP A 94 -10.70 -14.10 -0.55
CA ASP A 94 -10.52 -15.35 0.20
C ASP A 94 -10.70 -15.18 1.72
N GLY A 95 -11.29 -14.06 2.16
CA GLY A 95 -11.53 -13.72 3.56
C GLY A 95 -10.32 -13.08 4.26
N LEU A 96 -9.11 -13.31 3.75
CA LEU A 96 -7.88 -12.61 4.13
C LEU A 96 -7.74 -11.32 3.32
N MET A 97 -7.98 -11.39 2.01
CA MET A 97 -8.21 -10.21 1.18
C MET A 97 -9.66 -9.75 1.26
N ARG A 98 -9.89 -8.46 1.49
CA ARG A 98 -11.22 -7.84 1.56
C ARG A 98 -11.23 -6.51 0.82
N GLN A 99 -12.31 -6.20 0.12
CA GLN A 99 -12.51 -4.86 -0.44
C GLN A 99 -13.20 -4.00 0.62
N VAL A 100 -12.62 -2.85 0.96
CA VAL A 100 -13.18 -1.90 1.91
C VAL A 100 -13.67 -0.68 1.15
N GLY A 101 -14.96 -0.37 1.27
CA GLY A 101 -15.54 0.83 0.70
C GLY A 101 -15.15 2.07 1.50
N VAL A 102 -14.73 3.12 0.78
CA VAL A 102 -14.31 4.41 1.32
C VAL A 102 -15.39 5.45 0.98
N PRO A 103 -15.99 6.12 1.98
CA PRO A 103 -17.03 7.11 1.72
C PRO A 103 -16.50 8.30 0.93
N ARG A 104 -17.29 8.77 -0.05
CA ARG A 104 -16.89 9.81 -1.01
C ARG A 104 -16.26 11.06 -0.39
N ALA A 105 -16.75 11.50 0.77
CA ALA A 105 -16.26 12.68 1.49
C ALA A 105 -14.88 12.49 2.15
N GLN A 106 -14.40 11.24 2.25
CA GLN A 106 -13.13 10.86 2.87
C GLN A 106 -12.18 10.16 1.86
N ARG A 107 -12.62 10.00 0.60
CA ARG A 107 -11.81 9.48 -0.50
C ARG A 107 -10.74 10.51 -0.90
N PRO A 108 -9.45 10.16 -0.92
CA PRO A 108 -8.41 11.03 -1.47
C PRO A 108 -8.68 11.36 -2.94
N ALA A 109 -8.43 12.60 -3.38
CA ALA A 109 -8.72 13.01 -4.75
C ALA A 109 -7.88 12.30 -5.84
N PHE A 110 -6.75 11.70 -5.46
CA PHE A 110 -5.91 10.87 -6.34
C PHE A 110 -6.37 9.41 -6.43
N MET A 111 -7.26 8.97 -5.54
CA MET A 111 -7.69 7.57 -5.43
C MET A 111 -8.66 7.22 -6.55
N ASP A 112 -8.46 6.07 -7.19
CA ASP A 112 -9.39 5.56 -8.21
C ASP A 112 -10.51 4.71 -7.55
N GLY A 113 -11.73 4.87 -8.04
CA GLY A 113 -12.93 4.21 -7.50
C GLY A 113 -13.24 4.50 -6.03
N PRO A 114 -14.20 3.78 -5.42
CA PRO A 114 -14.56 3.93 -4.01
C PRO A 114 -14.02 2.82 -3.09
N TYR A 115 -13.14 1.92 -3.55
CA TYR A 115 -12.68 0.77 -2.77
C TYR A 115 -11.15 0.75 -2.61
N VAL A 116 -10.70 0.18 -1.49
CA VAL A 116 -9.31 -0.20 -1.24
C VAL A 116 -9.23 -1.70 -0.89
N VAL A 117 -8.10 -2.34 -1.15
CA VAL A 117 -7.90 -3.76 -0.80
C VAL A 117 -7.19 -3.86 0.54
N ALA A 118 -7.83 -4.47 1.53
CA ALA A 118 -7.28 -4.73 2.85
C ALA A 118 -6.79 -6.18 2.94
N PHE A 119 -5.58 -6.39 3.46
CA PHE A 119 -5.04 -7.69 3.84
C PHE A 119 -5.20 -7.92 5.34
N VAL A 120 -5.81 -9.03 5.72
CA VAL A 120 -6.13 -9.38 7.11
C VAL A 120 -5.49 -10.72 7.47
N ASP A 121 -4.55 -10.74 8.42
CA ASP A 121 -4.12 -11.98 9.08
C ASP A 121 -4.97 -12.18 10.34
N ARG A 122 -5.85 -13.20 10.30
CA ARG A 122 -6.82 -13.58 11.34
C ARG A 122 -7.81 -12.45 11.67
N ASN A 123 -7.35 -11.43 12.39
CA ASN A 123 -8.10 -10.22 12.73
C ASN A 123 -7.30 -8.93 12.53
N ALA A 124 -5.98 -8.99 12.34
CA ALA A 124 -5.11 -7.83 12.19
C ALA A 124 -5.07 -7.36 10.73
N LEU A 125 -5.29 -6.08 10.49
CA LEU A 125 -5.02 -5.42 9.21
C LEU A 125 -3.51 -5.37 9.00
N VAL A 126 -2.97 -6.23 8.15
CA VAL A 126 -1.52 -6.35 7.90
C VAL A 126 -1.05 -5.62 6.64
N GLY A 127 -1.98 -5.17 5.79
CA GLY A 127 -1.65 -4.40 4.60
C GLY A 127 -2.86 -3.74 3.96
N LEU A 128 -2.60 -2.74 3.13
CA LEU A 128 -3.61 -1.92 2.48
C LEU A 128 -3.11 -1.47 1.11
N VAL A 129 -3.91 -1.69 0.06
CA VAL A 129 -3.64 -1.20 -1.31
C VAL A 129 -4.68 -0.15 -1.66
N VAL A 130 -4.21 1.06 -1.93
CA VAL A 130 -5.03 2.19 -2.35
C VAL A 130 -4.85 2.37 -3.86
N PRO A 131 -5.83 2.00 -4.71
CA PRO A 131 -5.75 2.25 -6.15
C PRO A 131 -5.77 3.75 -6.43
N THR A 132 -5.06 4.17 -7.46
CA THR A 132 -4.87 5.58 -7.85
C THR A 132 -5.07 5.74 -9.35
N ALA A 133 -5.40 6.96 -9.80
CA ALA A 133 -5.54 7.29 -11.23
C ALA A 133 -4.17 7.42 -11.96
N GLY A 134 -3.20 6.58 -11.57
CA GLY A 134 -1.88 6.45 -12.18
C GLY A 134 -1.18 7.79 -12.39
N ALA A 135 -0.60 7.97 -13.58
CA ALA A 135 0.11 9.17 -14.01
C ALA A 135 -0.65 10.50 -13.78
N ASN A 136 -1.99 10.49 -13.77
CA ASN A 136 -2.80 11.68 -13.52
C ASN A 136 -2.75 12.15 -12.04
N SER A 137 -2.18 11.33 -11.16
CA SER A 137 -2.37 11.44 -9.71
C SER A 137 -1.12 11.13 -8.86
N GLN A 138 -0.08 10.57 -9.48
CA GLN A 138 1.19 10.16 -8.85
C GLN A 138 1.81 11.22 -7.94
N GLN A 139 1.90 12.49 -8.36
CA GLN A 139 2.51 13.53 -7.52
C GLN A 139 1.69 13.79 -6.26
N ALA A 140 0.36 13.90 -6.37
CA ALA A 140 -0.52 14.10 -5.22
C ALA A 140 -0.49 12.90 -4.26
N ALA A 141 -0.37 11.68 -4.78
CA ALA A 141 -0.13 10.48 -3.98
C ALA A 141 1.23 10.55 -3.26
N ALA A 142 2.32 10.86 -3.98
CA ALA A 142 3.67 10.95 -3.42
C ALA A 142 3.79 12.05 -2.34
N ASP A 143 3.16 13.20 -2.54
CA ASP A 143 3.09 14.29 -1.57
C ASP A 143 2.32 13.84 -0.32
N SER A 144 1.18 13.16 -0.49
CA SER A 144 0.37 12.63 0.62
C SER A 144 1.10 11.55 1.42
N ILE A 145 1.84 10.65 0.76
CA ILE A 145 2.67 9.63 1.44
C ILE A 145 3.84 10.31 2.15
N SER A 146 4.48 11.29 1.51
CA SER A 146 5.61 12.01 2.10
C SER A 146 5.20 12.88 3.30
N ALA A 147 3.98 13.38 3.31
CA ALA A 147 3.37 14.03 4.47
C ALA A 147 3.17 13.06 5.66
N LEU A 148 3.09 11.74 5.46
CA LEU A 148 2.99 10.77 6.56
C LEU A 148 4.34 10.20 6.99
N TYR A 149 5.19 9.83 6.02
CA TYR A 149 6.38 9.01 6.26
C TYR A 149 7.70 9.74 5.96
N GLY A 150 7.65 11.03 5.63
CA GLY A 150 8.83 11.83 5.28
C GLY A 150 9.32 11.58 3.86
N LYS A 151 10.61 11.78 3.61
CA LYS A 151 11.17 11.60 2.26
C LYS A 151 11.24 10.12 1.88
N PRO A 152 10.98 9.77 0.60
CA PRO A 152 11.22 8.41 0.12
C PRO A 152 12.70 8.04 0.21
N PHE A 153 13.00 6.75 0.39
CA PHE A 153 14.38 6.23 0.35
C PHE A 153 14.84 5.91 -1.08
N ARG A 154 13.89 5.68 -1.99
CA ARG A 154 14.06 5.49 -3.43
C ARG A 154 12.97 6.27 -4.14
N GLN A 155 13.34 7.01 -5.19
CA GLN A 155 12.39 7.66 -6.09
C GLN A 155 12.96 7.62 -7.50
N GLU A 156 12.21 7.02 -8.41
CA GLU A 156 12.60 6.72 -9.79
C GLU A 156 11.51 7.24 -10.74
N GLN A 157 11.92 7.70 -11.92
CA GLN A 157 11.01 8.08 -13.00
C GLN A 157 11.31 7.21 -14.21
N GLU A 158 10.28 6.58 -14.76
CA GLU A 158 10.35 5.68 -15.91
C GLU A 158 9.48 6.20 -17.06
N ASP A 159 9.92 5.99 -18.30
CA ASP A 159 9.18 6.37 -19.50
C ASP A 159 8.41 5.14 -20.01
N MET A 160 7.10 5.09 -19.75
CA MET A 160 6.23 3.94 -20.07
C MET A 160 5.21 4.28 -21.17
N PRO A 161 4.87 3.35 -22.09
CA PRO A 161 3.80 3.57 -23.05
C PRO A 161 2.41 3.44 -22.39
N ASP A 162 1.52 4.39 -22.66
CA ASP A 162 0.10 4.29 -22.29
C ASP A 162 -0.69 3.37 -23.25
N LYS A 163 -1.98 3.15 -22.95
CA LYS A 163 -2.92 2.38 -23.79
C LYS A 163 -3.08 2.93 -25.23
N SER A 164 -2.66 4.17 -25.49
CA SER A 164 -2.66 4.79 -26.82
C SER A 164 -1.30 4.70 -27.52
N GLY A 165 -0.31 4.02 -26.91
CA GLY A 165 1.06 3.92 -27.39
C GLY A 165 1.91 5.18 -27.15
N LYS A 166 1.41 6.16 -26.38
CA LYS A 166 2.14 7.39 -26.08
C LYS A 166 2.98 7.20 -24.82
N THR A 167 4.26 7.56 -24.90
CA THR A 167 5.14 7.58 -23.72
C THR A 167 4.66 8.62 -22.71
N VAL A 168 4.49 8.17 -21.46
CA VAL A 168 4.19 8.98 -20.28
C VAL A 168 5.23 8.68 -19.20
N LYS A 169 5.56 9.69 -18.39
CA LYS A 169 6.44 9.50 -17.24
C LYS A 169 5.64 8.94 -16.08
N THR A 170 6.16 7.86 -15.50
CA THR A 170 5.65 7.25 -14.28
C THR A 170 6.62 7.45 -13.13
N LEU A 171 6.06 7.53 -11.92
CA LEU A 171 6.79 7.72 -10.68
C LEU A 171 6.72 6.44 -9.84
N HIS A 172 7.87 5.82 -9.61
CA HIS A 172 8.03 4.70 -8.68
C HIS A 172 8.77 5.20 -7.44
N ALA A 173 8.17 5.07 -6.24
CA ALA A 173 8.73 5.64 -5.02
C ALA A 173 8.47 4.75 -3.80
N GLY A 174 9.48 4.62 -2.93
CA GLY A 174 9.41 3.78 -1.74
C GLY A 174 9.76 4.53 -0.46
N TRP A 175 9.05 4.22 0.63
CA TRP A 175 9.27 4.70 1.99
C TRP A 175 9.41 3.51 2.95
N MET A 176 10.32 3.64 3.93
CA MET A 176 10.54 2.62 4.96
C MET A 176 10.16 3.17 6.33
N HIS A 177 9.08 2.66 6.91
CA HIS A 177 8.61 2.99 8.25
C HIS A 177 8.49 1.72 9.09
N LYS A 178 9.64 1.09 9.39
CA LYS A 178 9.74 -0.26 9.96
C LYS A 178 8.73 -0.50 11.12
N PRO A 179 7.94 -1.58 11.09
CA PRO A 179 7.99 -2.71 10.15
C PRO A 179 7.27 -2.49 8.80
N LEU A 180 6.60 -1.35 8.61
CA LEU A 180 5.86 -1.03 7.38
C LEU A 180 6.81 -0.65 6.23
N THR A 181 6.53 -1.17 5.03
CA THR A 181 7.02 -0.64 3.76
C THR A 181 5.86 0.01 3.04
N VAL A 182 6.10 1.20 2.46
CA VAL A 182 5.14 1.88 1.59
C VAL A 182 5.74 2.05 0.22
N GLU A 183 5.01 1.68 -0.82
CA GLU A 183 5.42 1.80 -2.22
C GLU A 183 4.32 2.50 -3.02
N LEU A 184 4.71 3.39 -3.93
CA LEU A 184 3.86 4.00 -4.96
C LEU A 184 4.36 3.53 -6.31
N TYR A 185 3.48 2.97 -7.13
CA TYR A 185 3.82 2.54 -8.49
C TYR A 185 2.67 2.77 -9.49
N ALA A 186 3.02 2.86 -10.77
CA ALA A 186 2.07 2.77 -11.87
C ALA A 186 1.90 1.31 -12.28
N MET A 187 0.74 0.90 -12.81
CA MET A 187 0.59 -0.46 -13.33
C MET A 187 1.39 -0.61 -14.63
N PRO A 188 2.24 -1.63 -14.79
CA PRO A 188 3.04 -1.85 -16.00
C PRO A 188 2.22 -1.91 -17.29
N GLU A 189 1.01 -2.47 -17.21
CA GLU A 189 0.09 -2.69 -18.33
C GLU A 189 -0.76 -1.46 -18.66
N ASP A 190 -0.86 -0.50 -17.74
CA ASP A 190 -1.59 0.74 -17.91
C ASP A 190 -1.07 1.83 -16.95
N PRO A 191 -0.13 2.70 -17.39
CA PRO A 191 0.39 3.79 -16.57
C PRO A 191 -0.65 4.85 -16.19
N SER A 192 -1.85 4.84 -16.78
CA SER A 192 -2.98 5.67 -16.33
C SER A 192 -3.67 5.12 -15.08
N THR A 193 -3.27 3.94 -14.61
CA THR A 193 -3.61 3.35 -13.31
C THR A 193 -2.35 3.14 -12.47
N GLY A 194 -2.51 2.99 -11.16
CA GLY A 194 -1.41 2.74 -10.23
C GLY A 194 -1.92 2.43 -8.84
N THR A 195 -1.04 2.13 -7.89
CA THR A 195 -1.45 1.92 -6.49
C THR A 195 -0.46 2.50 -5.49
N ILE A 196 -0.95 2.67 -4.26
CA ILE A 196 -0.13 2.81 -3.06
C ILE A 196 -0.27 1.50 -2.28
N GLU A 197 0.82 0.73 -2.19
CA GLU A 197 0.96 -0.42 -1.29
C GLU A 197 1.46 0.06 0.07
N MET A 198 0.74 -0.23 1.15
CA MET A 198 1.22 -0.05 2.53
C MET A 198 1.18 -1.42 3.22
N LEU A 199 2.33 -2.07 3.39
CA LEU A 199 2.40 -3.50 3.71
C LEU A 199 3.36 -3.80 4.86
N LEU A 200 2.89 -4.60 5.82
CA LEU A 200 3.74 -5.31 6.77
C LEU A 200 4.32 -6.58 6.11
N PRO A 201 5.41 -7.17 6.64
CA PRO A 201 6.00 -8.40 6.12
C PRO A 201 4.99 -9.56 6.03
N GLN A 202 4.01 -9.61 6.94
CA GLN A 202 2.93 -10.59 6.95
C GLN A 202 2.05 -10.49 5.69
N ALA A 203 1.69 -9.28 5.25
CA ALA A 203 0.89 -9.10 4.03
C ALA A 203 1.64 -9.58 2.77
N ARG A 204 2.96 -9.38 2.71
CA ARG A 204 3.79 -9.90 1.61
C ARG A 204 3.82 -11.43 1.57
N ALA A 205 3.79 -12.10 2.72
CA ALA A 205 3.63 -13.56 2.78
C ALA A 205 2.24 -13.99 2.29
N LEU A 206 1.16 -13.32 2.73
CA LEU A 206 -0.21 -13.63 2.28
C LEU A 206 -0.37 -13.49 0.76
N MET A 207 0.20 -12.44 0.15
CA MET A 207 0.18 -12.28 -1.31
C MET A 207 0.96 -13.41 -1.99
N ALA A 208 2.19 -13.69 -1.57
CA ALA A 208 3.01 -14.75 -2.17
C ALA A 208 2.40 -16.16 -2.03
N ASP A 209 1.75 -16.46 -0.90
CA ASP A 209 1.00 -17.70 -0.72
C ASP A 209 -0.20 -17.80 -1.67
N LYS A 210 -0.87 -16.66 -1.94
CA LYS A 210 -2.00 -16.60 -2.87
C LYS A 210 -1.58 -16.69 -4.33
N ASP A 211 -0.51 -16.00 -4.71
CA ASP A 211 0.09 -16.14 -6.04
C ASP A 211 0.49 -17.60 -6.29
N ALA A 212 1.14 -18.24 -5.30
CA ALA A 212 1.48 -19.65 -5.37
C ALA A 212 0.26 -20.61 -5.35
N GLU A 213 -0.93 -20.17 -4.91
CA GLU A 213 -2.18 -20.93 -5.05
C GLU A 213 -2.74 -20.79 -6.47
N VAL A 214 -2.78 -19.56 -6.99
CA VAL A 214 -3.23 -19.25 -8.36
C VAL A 214 -2.34 -19.93 -9.39
N ASP A 215 -1.02 -19.88 -9.23
CA ASP A 215 -0.07 -20.58 -10.10
C ASP A 215 -0.30 -22.09 -10.16
N LYS A 216 -0.69 -22.73 -9.06
CA LYS A 216 -1.05 -24.16 -9.03
C LYS A 216 -2.37 -24.43 -9.75
N GLN A 217 -3.33 -23.49 -9.70
CA GLN A 217 -4.60 -23.60 -10.42
C GLN A 217 -4.43 -23.39 -11.93
N LEU A 218 -3.55 -22.46 -12.33
CA LEU A 218 -3.21 -22.20 -13.73
C LEU A 218 -2.27 -23.27 -14.32
N ASN A 219 -1.37 -23.85 -13.51
CA ASN A 219 -0.40 -24.86 -13.93
C ASN A 219 -0.52 -26.19 -13.15
N PRO A 220 -1.68 -26.88 -13.18
CA PRO A 220 -1.91 -28.10 -12.39
C PRO A 220 -0.99 -29.27 -12.77
N ALA A 221 -0.39 -29.24 -13.96
CA ALA A 221 0.60 -30.21 -14.42
C ALA A 221 1.96 -30.12 -13.71
N SER A 222 2.23 -29.03 -12.98
CA SER A 222 3.45 -28.83 -12.19
C SER A 222 3.39 -29.43 -10.78
N ALA A 223 2.28 -30.10 -10.42
CA ALA A 223 2.25 -30.95 -9.24
C ALA A 223 3.38 -32.00 -9.35
N PRO A 224 4.27 -32.15 -8.34
CA PRO A 224 5.30 -33.17 -8.39
C PRO A 224 4.60 -34.52 -8.53
N ALA A 225 4.84 -35.21 -9.64
CA ALA A 225 4.19 -36.48 -9.94
C ALA A 225 4.33 -37.38 -8.71
N ALA A 226 3.20 -37.66 -8.06
CA ALA A 226 3.17 -38.50 -6.87
C ALA A 226 3.92 -39.78 -7.24
N ARG A 227 5.01 -40.08 -6.51
CA ARG A 227 5.87 -41.23 -6.80
C ARG A 227 5.00 -42.47 -6.77
N SER A 228 4.56 -42.89 -7.96
CA SER A 228 3.60 -43.96 -8.09
C SER A 228 4.33 -45.23 -7.68
N GLY A 229 3.88 -45.78 -6.55
CA GLY A 229 4.36 -47.06 -6.05
C GLY A 229 4.02 -48.16 -7.04
N LYS A 230 4.89 -48.35 -8.03
CA LYS A 230 5.01 -49.61 -8.76
C LYS A 230 6.42 -50.13 -8.55
N THR A 231 6.52 -50.99 -7.55
CA THR A 231 7.55 -52.01 -7.39
C THR A 231 7.62 -52.87 -8.65
N ALA A 232 8.32 -52.37 -9.67
CA ALA A 232 8.81 -53.18 -10.77
C ALA A 232 9.95 -54.05 -10.21
N ALA A 233 9.62 -55.26 -9.77
CA ALA A 233 10.60 -56.24 -9.32
C ALA A 233 11.53 -56.57 -10.49
N ALA A 234 12.77 -56.08 -10.43
CA ALA A 234 13.80 -56.36 -11.41
C ALA A 234 14.19 -57.85 -11.33
N ARG A 235 13.64 -58.67 -12.23
CA ARG A 235 14.18 -60.01 -12.53
C ARG A 235 15.40 -59.82 -13.45
N PRO A 236 16.58 -60.36 -13.11
CA PRO A 236 17.79 -60.15 -13.90
C PRO A 236 17.72 -60.88 -15.25
N ALA A 237 18.25 -60.25 -16.29
CA ALA A 237 18.32 -60.83 -17.63
C ALA A 237 19.39 -61.94 -17.71
N PRO A 238 19.13 -63.06 -18.41
CA PRO A 238 20.12 -64.13 -18.59
C PRO A 238 21.20 -63.76 -19.63
N LYS A 239 22.43 -64.26 -19.42
CA LYS A 239 23.54 -64.15 -20.38
C LYS A 239 23.22 -64.85 -21.70
N ALA A 240 23.72 -64.29 -22.81
CA ALA A 240 23.67 -64.90 -24.13
C ALA A 240 25.00 -65.55 -24.52
N ALA A 241 24.93 -66.73 -25.18
CA ALA A 241 25.81 -67.30 -26.22
C ALA A 241 25.87 -68.85 -26.11
N PRO A 242 26.12 -69.62 -27.19
CA PRO A 242 26.11 -69.29 -28.63
C PRO A 242 25.18 -70.22 -29.50
N LYS A 243 25.18 -69.99 -30.82
CA LYS A 243 24.67 -70.88 -31.90
C LYS A 243 25.45 -72.22 -31.98
N PRO A 244 25.00 -73.28 -32.71
CA PRO A 244 24.08 -73.30 -33.87
C PRO A 244 23.02 -74.45 -33.78
N GLU A 245 22.31 -75.00 -34.80
CA GLU A 245 22.14 -74.71 -36.25
C GLU A 245 20.80 -75.32 -36.79
N LYS A 246 20.62 -75.32 -38.13
CA LYS A 246 19.62 -76.08 -38.94
C LYS A 246 19.87 -77.61 -38.96
N PRO A 247 18.91 -78.48 -39.35
CA PRO A 247 17.77 -78.22 -40.26
C PRO A 247 16.43 -78.91 -39.91
N GLY A 248 15.44 -78.77 -40.82
CA GLY A 248 14.54 -79.88 -41.13
C GLY A 248 13.06 -79.68 -40.81
N SER A 249 12.25 -79.82 -41.84
CA SER A 249 10.79 -80.00 -41.87
C SER A 249 10.22 -80.88 -40.75
N TRP A 250 9.01 -80.59 -40.27
CA TRP A 250 7.74 -81.05 -40.87
C TRP A 250 6.61 -80.08 -40.48
#